data_AF-A0A496SJ82-F1
#
_entry.id   AF-A0A496SJ82-F1
#
_cell.length_a   1.000
_cell.length_b   1.000
_cell.length_c   1.000
_cell.angle_alpha   90.00
_cell.angle_beta   90.00
_cell.angle_gamma   90.00
#
_symmetry.space_group_name_H-M   'P 1'
#
loop_
_entity.id
_entity.type
_entity.pdbx_description
1 polymer ?
#
loop_
_entity_poly.entity_id
_entity_poly.type
_entity_poly.pdbx_seq_one_letter_code
_entity_poly.pdbx_strand_id
1 'polypeptide(L)'
;DLDWWISGRLFGEHYCPLPREAVGFWGGELKDRLQGIREGGPDAVGVLLMALLDSGFGMTVAGTSSPASGGEHLISHWLDMTAPLQGRGTALHGAQVGVGTLIASALYGMLLDSDPGEWSSNLELPSEEELKDRYGPYADEVEAELRKKTPEGSEDLLRKLAEAWEEVREEVAGRWTPPEDLREELEEAGAPTSPEGIGITYDLVRDALLYGREVRGRWTVLDTAYLVGLLPSRADEVLERAFGREVSRRG
;
A
#
# COMPACT_ATOMS: atom_id res chain seq x y z
N ASP A 1 4.68 -1.84 7.89
CA ASP A 1 4.47 -0.71 8.82
C ASP A 1 5.15 0.61 8.41
N LEU A 2 5.87 0.70 7.27
CA LEU A 2 6.59 1.91 6.87
C LEU A 2 5.69 3.15 6.75
N ASP A 3 4.48 2.97 6.22
CA ASP A 3 3.44 4.00 6.18
C ASP A 3 3.14 4.58 7.57
N TRP A 4 3.03 3.71 8.58
CA TRP A 4 2.75 4.12 9.95
C TRP A 4 3.92 4.89 10.56
N TRP A 5 5.16 4.46 10.26
CA TRP A 5 6.36 5.16 10.69
C TRP A 5 6.43 6.57 10.09
N ILE A 6 6.18 6.71 8.77
CA ILE A 6 6.15 8.02 8.09
C ILE A 6 5.02 8.90 8.65
N SER A 7 3.83 8.33 8.85
CA SER A 7 2.70 9.03 9.49
C SER A 7 3.08 9.56 10.87
N GLY A 8 3.79 8.77 11.68
CA GLY A 8 4.32 9.19 12.97
C GLY A 8 5.25 10.41 12.89
N ARG A 9 6.06 10.52 11.84
CA ARG A 9 6.94 11.67 11.61
C ARG A 9 6.21 12.92 11.18
N LEU A 10 5.20 12.78 10.32
CA LEU A 10 4.46 13.93 9.77
C LEU A 10 3.44 14.49 10.75
N PHE A 11 2.75 13.60 11.48
CA PHE A 11 1.59 13.96 12.31
C PHE A 11 1.83 13.80 13.81
N GLY A 12 3.00 13.33 14.22
CA GLY A 12 3.31 13.05 15.64
C GLY A 12 2.51 11.87 16.20
N GLU A 13 1.98 11.01 15.35
CA GLU A 13 1.28 9.80 15.77
C GLU A 13 2.22 8.84 16.50
N HIS A 14 1.69 8.11 17.48
CA HIS A 14 2.45 7.09 18.19
C HIS A 14 2.86 5.96 17.24
N TYR A 15 4.17 5.67 17.19
CA TYR A 15 4.74 4.51 16.51
C TYR A 15 5.34 3.54 17.53
N CYS A 16 5.00 2.25 17.39
CA CYS A 16 5.59 1.17 18.19
C CYS A 16 6.39 0.24 17.27
N PRO A 17 7.70 0.02 17.51
CA PRO A 17 8.50 -0.90 16.71
C PRO A 17 8.20 -2.38 16.99
N LEU A 18 7.64 -2.71 18.17
CA LEU A 18 7.44 -4.10 18.61
C LEU A 18 6.61 -4.96 17.62
N PRO A 19 5.46 -4.51 17.08
CA PRO A 19 4.74 -5.25 16.04
C PRO A 19 5.60 -5.61 14.83
N ARG A 20 6.46 -4.68 14.38
CA ARG A 20 7.35 -4.90 13.25
C ARG A 20 8.41 -5.94 13.59
N GLU A 21 9.04 -5.82 14.75
CA GLU A 21 10.07 -6.77 15.21
C GLU A 21 9.51 -8.19 15.34
N ALA A 22 8.28 -8.32 15.87
CA ALA A 22 7.61 -9.61 16.02
C ALA A 22 7.35 -10.29 14.67
N VAL A 23 6.82 -9.56 13.67
CA VAL A 23 6.60 -10.12 12.32
C VAL A 23 7.93 -10.34 11.59
N GLY A 24 8.89 -9.42 11.74
CA GLY A 24 10.21 -9.49 11.11
C GLY A 24 11.04 -10.70 11.54
N PHE A 25 10.81 -11.22 12.75
CA PHE A 25 11.39 -12.47 13.22
C PHE A 25 11.12 -13.65 12.26
N TRP A 26 9.94 -13.68 11.65
CA TRP A 26 9.53 -14.75 10.73
C TRP A 26 10.05 -14.59 9.30
N GLY A 27 10.63 -13.43 8.96
CA GLY A 27 10.99 -13.10 7.58
C GLY A 27 11.90 -14.14 6.93
N GLY A 28 12.98 -14.56 7.61
CA GLY A 28 13.87 -15.61 7.10
C GLY A 28 13.19 -16.98 7.01
N GLU A 29 12.45 -17.36 8.06
CA GLU A 29 11.77 -18.66 8.12
C GLU A 29 10.70 -18.83 7.03
N LEU A 30 10.02 -17.74 6.65
CA LEU A 30 9.05 -17.71 5.56
C LEU A 30 9.72 -17.83 4.19
N LYS A 31 10.80 -17.07 3.96
CA LYS A 31 11.55 -17.11 2.70
C LYS A 31 12.12 -18.49 2.41
N ASP A 32 12.61 -19.19 3.44
CA ASP A 32 13.13 -20.56 3.29
C ASP A 32 12.04 -21.61 3.00
N ARG A 33 10.75 -21.23 3.03
CA ARG A 33 9.60 -22.15 2.97
C ARG A 33 8.55 -21.77 1.92
N LEU A 34 8.82 -20.85 1.01
CA LEU A 34 7.87 -20.37 0.00
C LEU A 34 7.26 -21.52 -0.83
N GLN A 35 8.10 -22.42 -1.37
CA GLN A 35 7.62 -23.61 -2.08
C GLN A 35 6.79 -24.54 -1.19
N GLY A 36 7.13 -24.67 0.09
CA GLY A 36 6.36 -25.44 1.06
C GLY A 36 4.98 -24.83 1.33
N ILE A 37 4.88 -23.49 1.35
CA ILE A 37 3.60 -22.76 1.46
C ILE A 37 2.73 -23.09 0.24
N ARG A 38 3.30 -23.01 -0.97
CA ARG A 38 2.62 -23.32 -2.23
C ARG A 38 2.05 -24.73 -2.25
N GLU A 39 2.80 -25.70 -1.74
CA GLU A 39 2.41 -27.12 -1.70
C GLU A 39 1.46 -27.46 -0.54
N GLY A 40 1.18 -26.50 0.36
CA GLY A 40 0.37 -26.75 1.56
C GLY A 40 1.07 -27.63 2.60
N GLY A 41 2.40 -27.59 2.64
CA GLY A 41 3.23 -28.34 3.58
C GLY A 41 2.92 -27.94 5.03
N PRO A 42 2.62 -28.90 5.95
CA PRO A 42 2.20 -28.58 7.31
C PRO A 42 3.17 -27.70 8.10
N ASP A 43 4.48 -27.90 7.94
CA ASP A 43 5.52 -27.08 8.59
C ASP A 43 5.49 -25.64 8.07
N ALA A 44 5.50 -25.47 6.75
CA ALA A 44 5.47 -24.16 6.09
C ALA A 44 4.19 -23.38 6.40
N VAL A 45 3.03 -24.04 6.35
CA VAL A 45 1.76 -23.44 6.72
C VAL A 45 1.72 -23.11 8.22
N GLY A 46 2.35 -23.94 9.07
CA GLY A 46 2.50 -23.65 10.50
C GLY A 46 3.29 -22.37 10.76
N VAL A 47 4.42 -22.19 10.09
CA VAL A 47 5.23 -20.97 10.17
C VAL A 47 4.45 -19.74 9.67
N LEU A 48 3.76 -19.87 8.53
CA LEU A 48 2.89 -18.81 8.01
C LEU A 48 1.80 -18.41 9.01
N LEU A 49 1.13 -19.40 9.63
CA LEU A 49 0.13 -19.15 10.66
C LEU A 49 0.71 -18.39 11.85
N MET A 50 1.91 -18.76 12.32
CA MET A 50 2.55 -18.06 13.44
C MET A 50 2.86 -16.60 13.09
N ALA A 51 3.37 -16.33 11.88
CA ALA A 51 3.60 -14.96 11.42
C ALA A 51 2.31 -14.13 11.36
N LEU A 52 1.20 -14.73 10.90
CA LEU A 52 -0.12 -14.09 10.87
C LEU A 52 -0.67 -13.83 12.27
N LEU A 53 -0.46 -14.74 13.22
CA LEU A 53 -0.84 -14.56 14.62
C LEU A 53 -0.06 -13.41 15.26
N ASP A 54 1.26 -13.33 15.04
CA ASP A 54 2.09 -12.24 15.54
C ASP A 54 1.75 -10.89 14.91
N SER A 55 1.35 -10.87 13.64
CA SER A 55 0.75 -9.68 13.02
C SER A 55 -0.54 -9.24 13.74
N GLY A 56 -1.42 -10.19 14.07
CA GLY A 56 -2.64 -9.94 14.86
C GLY A 56 -2.36 -9.43 16.27
N PHE A 57 -1.38 -9.99 16.98
CA PHE A 57 -0.93 -9.50 18.27
C PHE A 57 -0.31 -8.10 18.15
N GLY A 58 0.47 -7.86 17.11
CA GLY A 58 1.05 -6.56 16.79
C GLY A 58 -0.02 -5.47 16.63
N MET A 59 -1.09 -5.75 15.88
CA MET A 59 -2.23 -4.83 15.76
C MET A 59 -2.92 -4.58 17.10
N THR A 60 -3.05 -5.61 17.94
CA THR A 60 -3.64 -5.49 19.29
C THR A 60 -2.79 -4.59 20.19
N VAL A 61 -1.46 -4.76 20.18
CA VAL A 61 -0.51 -3.93 20.92
C VAL A 61 -0.55 -2.49 20.44
N ALA A 62 -0.62 -2.28 19.12
CA ALA A 62 -0.67 -0.94 18.53
C ALA A 62 -2.01 -0.22 18.76
N GLY A 63 -3.09 -0.96 19.03
CA GLY A 63 -4.45 -0.42 19.09
C GLY A 63 -5.01 0.02 17.73
N THR A 64 -4.36 -0.38 16.64
CA THR A 64 -4.70 -0.02 15.26
C THR A 64 -4.17 -1.10 14.31
N SER A 65 -4.75 -1.20 13.11
CA SER A 65 -4.21 -2.07 12.05
C SER A 65 -2.97 -1.52 11.33
N SER A 66 -2.53 -0.29 11.63
CA SER A 66 -1.40 0.37 10.97
C SER A 66 -0.10 -0.45 10.87
N PRO A 67 0.27 -1.33 11.83
CA PRO A 67 1.45 -2.18 11.68
C PRO A 67 1.37 -3.14 10.48
N ALA A 68 0.17 -3.64 10.19
CA ALA A 68 -0.09 -4.70 9.22
C ALA A 68 -0.88 -4.22 7.99
N SER A 69 -1.28 -2.96 7.94
CA SER A 69 -2.16 -2.43 6.91
C SER A 69 -1.75 -1.01 6.49
N GLY A 70 -1.14 -0.90 5.32
CA GLY A 70 -0.71 0.33 4.67
C GLY A 70 -1.43 0.58 3.34
N GLY A 71 -0.73 1.24 2.41
CA GLY A 71 -1.21 1.59 1.08
C GLY A 71 -1.64 0.36 0.27
N GLU A 72 -0.94 -0.77 0.44
CA GLU A 72 -1.27 -2.05 -0.18
C GLU A 72 -2.67 -2.56 0.21
N HIS A 73 -3.07 -2.34 1.47
CA HIS A 73 -4.41 -2.70 1.94
C HIS A 73 -5.47 -1.71 1.48
N LEU A 74 -5.11 -0.43 1.35
CA LEU A 74 -6.03 0.60 0.85
C LEU A 74 -6.42 0.34 -0.61
N ILE A 75 -5.49 -0.16 -1.44
CA ILE A 75 -5.77 -0.65 -2.79
C ILE A 75 -6.79 -1.80 -2.75
N SER A 76 -6.57 -2.81 -1.90
CA SER A 76 -7.50 -3.95 -1.74
C SER A 76 -8.88 -3.49 -1.25
N HIS A 77 -8.95 -2.62 -0.23
CA HIS A 77 -10.21 -2.09 0.28
C HIS A 77 -10.99 -1.31 -0.77
N TRP A 78 -10.31 -0.55 -1.63
CA TRP A 78 -10.97 0.14 -2.73
C TRP A 78 -11.55 -0.84 -3.76
N LEU A 79 -10.80 -1.90 -4.10
CA LEU A 79 -11.30 -2.96 -5.00
C LEU A 79 -12.55 -3.65 -4.43
N ASP A 80 -12.55 -3.94 -3.12
CA ASP A 80 -13.68 -4.59 -2.46
C ASP A 80 -14.89 -3.66 -2.30
N MET A 81 -14.67 -2.38 -1.98
CA MET A 81 -15.72 -1.38 -1.84
C MET A 81 -16.43 -1.11 -3.18
N THR A 82 -15.68 -1.07 -4.27
CA THR A 82 -16.23 -0.74 -5.61
C THR A 82 -16.77 -1.96 -6.37
N ALA A 83 -16.35 -3.18 -6.00
CA ALA A 83 -16.84 -4.42 -6.62
C ALA A 83 -18.39 -4.50 -6.73
N PRO A 84 -19.19 -4.28 -5.67
CA PRO A 84 -20.65 -4.34 -5.78
C PRO A 84 -21.24 -3.23 -6.65
N LEU A 85 -20.63 -2.04 -6.67
CA LEU A 85 -21.08 -0.93 -7.52
C LEU A 85 -20.90 -1.23 -9.01
N GLN A 86 -19.88 -2.03 -9.33
CA GLN A 86 -19.53 -2.44 -10.70
C GLN A 86 -20.13 -3.81 -11.09
N GLY A 87 -20.94 -4.42 -10.22
CA GLY A 87 -21.49 -5.76 -10.45
C GLY A 87 -20.43 -6.86 -10.53
N ARG A 88 -19.27 -6.65 -9.90
CA ARG A 88 -18.11 -7.55 -9.92
C ARG A 88 -18.02 -8.37 -8.63
N GLY A 89 -17.41 -9.55 -8.71
CA GLY A 89 -17.01 -10.32 -7.53
C GLY A 89 -15.72 -9.79 -6.90
N THR A 90 -15.46 -10.16 -5.66
CA THR A 90 -14.20 -9.89 -4.97
C THR A 90 -13.21 -11.05 -5.16
N ALA A 91 -11.92 -10.73 -5.18
CA ALA A 91 -10.87 -11.73 -5.15
C ALA A 91 -10.52 -12.08 -3.70
N LEU A 92 -9.63 -13.05 -3.49
CA LEU A 92 -9.11 -13.32 -2.14
C LEU A 92 -8.37 -12.07 -1.63
N HIS A 93 -8.70 -11.62 -0.43
CA HIS A 93 -8.12 -10.40 0.16
C HIS A 93 -6.59 -10.43 0.16
N GLY A 94 -5.97 -11.53 0.63
CA GLY A 94 -4.52 -11.67 0.63
C GLY A 94 -3.89 -11.61 -0.77
N ALA A 95 -4.61 -12.05 -1.81
CA ALA A 95 -4.16 -11.96 -3.19
C ALA A 95 -4.18 -10.50 -3.70
N GLN A 96 -5.24 -9.75 -3.38
CA GLN A 96 -5.31 -8.31 -3.70
C GLN A 96 -4.22 -7.52 -2.96
N VAL A 97 -4.02 -7.82 -1.67
CA VAL A 97 -2.97 -7.19 -0.83
C VAL A 97 -1.58 -7.52 -1.37
N GLY A 98 -1.34 -8.75 -1.84
CA GLY A 98 -0.09 -9.12 -2.51
C GLY A 98 0.20 -8.26 -3.74
N VAL A 99 -0.78 -8.11 -4.63
CA VAL A 99 -0.70 -7.20 -5.79
C VAL A 99 -0.50 -5.74 -5.35
N GLY A 100 -1.23 -5.29 -4.33
CA GLY A 100 -1.08 -3.96 -3.74
C GLY A 100 0.31 -3.71 -3.15
N THR A 101 0.98 -4.75 -2.65
CA THR A 101 2.33 -4.66 -2.05
C THR A 101 3.38 -4.37 -3.12
N LEU A 102 3.24 -4.95 -4.33
CA LEU A 102 4.09 -4.63 -5.47
C LEU A 102 3.96 -3.15 -5.87
N ILE A 103 2.72 -2.64 -5.89
CA ILE A 103 2.43 -1.23 -6.21
C ILE A 103 3.00 -0.30 -5.13
N ALA A 104 2.78 -0.62 -3.85
CA ALA A 104 3.31 0.16 -2.73
C ALA A 104 4.85 0.18 -2.74
N SER A 105 5.49 -0.96 -3.00
CA SER A 105 6.96 -1.02 -3.15
C SER A 105 7.45 -0.19 -4.33
N ALA A 106 6.75 -0.21 -5.48
CA ALA A 106 7.10 0.62 -6.64
C ALA A 106 7.04 2.11 -6.31
N LEU A 107 6.02 2.56 -5.57
CA LEU A 107 5.92 3.94 -5.09
C LEU A 107 7.06 4.30 -4.13
N TYR A 108 7.44 3.41 -3.22
CA TYR A 108 8.59 3.63 -2.34
C TYR A 108 9.91 3.74 -3.12
N GLY A 109 10.12 2.90 -4.14
CA GLY A 109 11.27 3.02 -5.02
C GLY A 109 11.29 4.36 -5.77
N MET A 110 10.14 4.80 -6.30
CA MET A 110 10.02 6.10 -6.96
C MET A 110 10.21 7.28 -5.99
N LEU A 111 9.81 7.14 -4.73
CA LEU A 111 10.06 8.13 -3.68
C LEU A 111 11.56 8.21 -3.38
N LEU A 112 12.25 7.08 -3.23
CA LEU A 112 13.71 7.03 -3.01
C LEU A 112 14.51 7.65 -4.16
N ASP A 113 14.02 7.52 -5.39
CA ASP A 113 14.61 8.10 -6.61
C ASP A 113 14.33 9.62 -6.76
N SER A 114 13.43 10.17 -5.95
CA SER A 114 12.99 11.57 -6.06
C SER A 114 13.86 12.55 -5.26
N ASP A 115 13.84 13.81 -5.66
CA ASP A 115 14.54 14.91 -4.99
C ASP A 115 13.53 15.85 -4.30
N PRO A 116 13.65 16.12 -2.99
CA PRO A 116 12.83 17.10 -2.29
C PRO A 116 12.82 18.49 -2.92
N GLY A 117 13.89 18.87 -3.64
CA GLY A 117 13.96 20.14 -4.37
C GLY A 117 13.05 20.23 -5.59
N GLU A 118 12.57 19.10 -6.09
CA GLU A 118 11.66 19.00 -7.25
C GLU A 118 10.21 18.70 -6.86
N TRP A 119 9.95 18.39 -5.58
CA TRP A 119 8.62 18.02 -5.15
C TRP A 119 7.62 19.18 -5.27
N SER A 120 6.43 18.86 -5.77
CA SER A 120 5.30 19.76 -5.85
C SER A 120 4.03 18.99 -5.52
N SER A 121 3.21 19.52 -4.63
CA SER A 121 2.06 18.76 -4.14
C SER A 121 0.91 18.73 -5.15
N ASN A 122 0.40 17.52 -5.38
CA ASN A 122 -0.88 17.25 -6.03
C ASN A 122 -1.91 16.73 -5.01
N LEU A 123 -1.68 16.95 -3.71
CA LEU A 123 -2.54 16.48 -2.63
C LEU A 123 -3.83 17.31 -2.56
N GLU A 124 -4.75 17.04 -3.46
CA GLU A 124 -6.06 17.69 -3.53
C GLU A 124 -7.16 16.74 -3.02
N LEU A 125 -8.19 17.33 -2.40
CA LEU A 125 -9.39 16.60 -2.03
C LEU A 125 -10.35 16.57 -3.22
N PRO A 126 -10.91 15.40 -3.58
CA PRO A 126 -11.95 15.32 -4.61
C PRO A 126 -13.18 16.14 -4.19
N SER A 127 -13.86 16.70 -5.19
CA SER A 127 -15.13 17.39 -5.01
C SER A 127 -16.25 16.41 -4.61
N GLU A 128 -17.32 16.95 -4.03
CA GLU A 128 -18.50 16.16 -3.67
C GLU A 128 -19.12 15.45 -4.89
N GLU A 129 -19.06 16.06 -6.07
CA GLU A 129 -19.53 15.49 -7.33
C GLU A 129 -18.67 14.28 -7.75
N GLU A 130 -17.33 14.41 -7.70
CA GLU A 130 -16.41 13.31 -8.00
C GLU A 130 -16.60 12.12 -7.05
N LEU A 131 -16.79 12.40 -5.75
CA LEU A 131 -17.04 11.35 -4.75
C LEU A 131 -18.38 10.64 -5.00
N LYS A 132 -19.43 11.39 -5.35
CA LYS A 132 -20.74 10.82 -5.69
C LYS A 132 -20.69 9.96 -6.93
N ASP A 133 -20.01 10.42 -7.97
CA ASP A 133 -19.86 9.68 -9.22
C ASP A 133 -19.07 8.39 -9.01
N ARG A 134 -18.03 8.41 -8.17
CA ARG A 134 -17.16 7.25 -7.93
C ARG A 134 -17.73 6.23 -6.95
N TYR A 135 -18.35 6.70 -5.86
CA TYR A 135 -18.73 5.86 -4.72
C TYR A 135 -20.23 5.72 -4.51
N GLY A 136 -21.05 6.52 -5.21
CA GLY A 136 -22.50 6.50 -5.10
C GLY A 136 -22.97 6.56 -3.64
N PRO A 137 -23.61 5.50 -3.12
CA PRO A 137 -24.13 5.47 -1.75
C PRO A 137 -23.05 5.57 -0.65
N TYR A 138 -21.77 5.29 -0.96
CA TYR A 138 -20.67 5.35 0.01
C TYR A 138 -19.95 6.71 0.05
N ALA A 139 -20.35 7.68 -0.79
CA ALA A 139 -19.64 8.95 -0.94
C ALA A 139 -19.47 9.72 0.39
N ASP A 140 -20.53 9.80 1.21
CA ASP A 140 -20.49 10.50 2.50
C ASP A 140 -19.53 9.83 3.49
N GLU A 141 -19.46 8.49 3.48
CA GLU A 141 -18.55 7.72 4.34
C GLU A 141 -17.08 7.92 3.92
N VAL A 142 -16.82 7.89 2.60
CA VAL A 142 -15.49 8.15 2.02
C VAL A 142 -15.04 9.58 2.31
N GLU A 143 -15.94 10.57 2.17
CA GLU A 143 -15.64 11.96 2.50
C GLU A 143 -15.26 12.11 3.98
N ALA A 144 -16.00 11.45 4.88
CA ALA A 144 -15.72 11.47 6.31
C ALA A 144 -14.36 10.84 6.65
N GLU A 145 -13.94 9.80 5.94
CA GLU A 145 -12.61 9.20 6.07
C GLU A 145 -11.50 10.12 5.55
N LEU A 146 -11.67 10.72 4.37
CA LEU A 146 -10.71 11.67 3.79
C LEU A 146 -10.44 12.89 4.68
N ARG A 147 -11.49 13.44 5.31
CA ARG A 147 -11.37 14.60 6.21
C ARG A 147 -10.47 14.33 7.42
N LYS A 148 -10.25 13.07 7.81
CA LYS A 148 -9.34 12.71 8.92
C LYS A 148 -7.86 12.94 8.57
N LYS A 149 -7.50 12.92 7.28
CA LYS A 149 -6.11 13.05 6.81
C LYS A 149 -5.61 14.48 6.63
N THR A 150 -6.52 15.46 6.69
CA THR A 150 -6.23 16.81 6.18
C THR A 150 -6.36 17.90 7.25
N PRO A 151 -5.61 17.86 8.36
CA PRO A 151 -5.67 18.92 9.37
C PRO A 151 -4.79 20.14 9.02
N GLU A 152 -3.74 19.97 8.20
CA GLU A 152 -2.73 21.00 7.88
C GLU A 152 -2.45 20.97 6.38
N GLY A 153 -2.39 22.14 5.73
CA GLY A 153 -2.32 22.25 4.27
C GLY A 153 -1.14 21.50 3.64
N SER A 154 -1.29 21.08 2.38
CA SER A 154 -0.31 20.26 1.65
C SER A 154 1.11 20.85 1.63
N GLU A 155 1.25 22.17 1.58
CA GLU A 155 2.55 22.86 1.65
C GLU A 155 3.29 22.64 2.98
N ASP A 156 2.57 22.62 4.11
CA ASP A 156 3.17 22.38 5.42
C ASP A 156 3.67 20.94 5.55
N LEU A 157 2.85 19.98 5.12
CA LEU A 157 3.22 18.56 5.09
C LEU A 157 4.41 18.32 4.16
N LEU A 158 4.43 18.97 3.00
CA LEU A 158 5.54 18.86 2.05
C LEU A 158 6.84 19.37 2.65
N ARG A 159 6.79 20.54 3.32
CA ARG A 159 7.94 21.10 4.04
C ARG A 159 8.40 20.16 5.16
N LYS A 160 7.49 19.66 6.01
CA LYS A 160 7.83 18.71 7.09
C LYS A 160 8.52 17.45 6.55
N LEU A 161 8.00 16.90 5.45
CA LEU A 161 8.60 15.73 4.81
C LEU A 161 9.99 16.06 4.25
N ALA A 162 10.16 17.22 3.62
CA ALA A 162 11.45 17.66 3.09
C ALA A 162 12.49 17.90 4.19
N GLU A 163 12.09 18.49 5.32
CA GLU A 163 12.96 18.71 6.49
C GLU A 163 13.39 17.38 7.13
N ALA A 164 12.50 16.38 7.16
CA ALA A 164 12.78 15.04 7.67
C ALA A 164 13.37 14.07 6.62
N TRP A 165 13.65 14.54 5.39
CA TRP A 165 13.87 13.65 4.26
C TRP A 165 15.04 12.69 4.45
N GLU A 166 16.17 13.14 4.98
CA GLU A 166 17.33 12.25 5.16
C GLU A 166 17.01 11.07 6.10
N GLU A 167 16.27 11.31 7.19
CA GLU A 167 15.82 10.26 8.11
C GLU A 167 14.81 9.33 7.41
N VAL A 168 13.84 9.91 6.70
CA VAL A 168 12.83 9.14 5.97
C VAL A 168 13.48 8.29 4.88
N ARG A 169 14.43 8.84 4.14
CA ARG A 169 15.15 8.16 3.06
C ARG A 169 15.97 7.00 3.60
N GLU A 170 16.71 7.18 4.69
CA GLU A 170 17.47 6.10 5.34
C GLU A 170 16.54 4.98 5.81
N GLU A 171 15.42 5.33 6.44
CA GLU A 171 14.45 4.36 6.96
C GLU A 171 13.68 3.63 5.85
N VAL A 172 13.30 4.32 4.78
CA VAL A 172 12.69 3.68 3.61
C VAL A 172 13.72 2.77 2.94
N ALA A 173 14.94 3.25 2.65
CA ALA A 173 15.97 2.46 1.98
C ALA A 173 16.40 1.23 2.79
N GLY A 174 16.45 1.32 4.12
CA GLY A 174 16.80 0.20 5.00
C GLY A 174 15.71 -0.88 5.12
N ARG A 175 14.49 -0.60 4.67
CA ARG A 175 13.31 -1.49 4.78
C ARG A 175 12.72 -1.90 3.44
N TRP A 176 13.07 -1.18 2.38
CA TRP A 176 12.51 -1.36 1.06
C TRP A 176 13.06 -2.60 0.38
N THR A 177 12.15 -3.39 -0.19
CA THR A 177 12.45 -4.53 -1.06
C THR A 177 11.91 -4.18 -2.45
N PRO A 178 12.72 -4.26 -3.53
CA PRO A 178 12.27 -3.98 -4.89
C PRO A 178 11.03 -4.81 -5.29
N PRO A 179 10.15 -4.28 -6.15
CA PRO A 179 8.98 -5.02 -6.64
C PRO A 179 9.34 -6.35 -7.31
N GLU A 180 10.49 -6.43 -7.98
CA GLU A 180 10.97 -7.64 -8.66
C GLU A 180 11.23 -8.78 -7.66
N ASP A 181 11.97 -8.51 -6.59
CA ASP A 181 12.27 -9.49 -5.55
C ASP A 181 10.98 -9.95 -4.83
N LEU A 182 10.09 -9.01 -4.51
CA LEU A 182 8.78 -9.34 -3.92
C LEU A 182 7.92 -10.20 -4.86
N ARG A 183 8.04 -9.97 -6.17
CA ARG A 183 7.32 -10.72 -7.20
C ARG A 183 7.82 -12.16 -7.26
N GLU A 184 9.13 -12.35 -7.26
CA GLU A 184 9.74 -13.68 -7.23
C GLU A 184 9.29 -14.46 -5.99
N GLU A 185 9.28 -13.82 -4.82
CA GLU A 185 8.82 -14.45 -3.56
C GLU A 185 7.34 -14.85 -3.62
N LEU A 186 6.47 -13.98 -4.15
CA LEU A 186 5.04 -14.27 -4.32
C LEU A 186 4.79 -15.39 -5.34
N GLU A 187 5.51 -15.40 -6.46
CA GLU A 187 5.40 -16.44 -7.50
C GLU A 187 5.86 -17.81 -6.99
N GLU A 188 6.94 -17.84 -6.21
CA GLU A 188 7.42 -19.06 -5.55
C GLU A 188 6.39 -19.61 -4.56
N ALA A 189 5.74 -18.73 -3.78
CA ALA A 189 4.63 -19.08 -2.90
C ALA A 189 3.32 -19.43 -3.63
N GLY A 190 3.25 -19.27 -4.95
CA GLY A 190 2.07 -19.54 -5.75
C GLY A 190 0.96 -18.47 -5.64
N ALA A 191 1.31 -17.27 -5.19
CA ALA A 191 0.43 -16.12 -5.13
C ALA A 191 0.39 -15.37 -6.47
N PRO A 192 -0.72 -14.71 -6.82
CA PRO A 192 -0.80 -13.91 -8.03
C PRO A 192 0.00 -12.61 -7.90
N THR A 193 0.67 -12.23 -9.00
CA THR A 193 1.56 -11.06 -9.08
C THR A 193 1.14 -10.04 -10.13
N SER A 194 -0.03 -10.21 -10.72
CA SER A 194 -0.57 -9.28 -11.72
C SER A 194 -2.06 -9.01 -11.50
N PRO A 195 -2.60 -7.93 -12.10
CA PRO A 195 -4.04 -7.64 -12.10
C PRO A 195 -4.88 -8.82 -12.60
N GLU A 196 -4.46 -9.44 -13.70
CA GLU A 196 -5.14 -10.59 -14.30
C GLU A 196 -5.10 -11.81 -13.37
N GLY A 197 -4.02 -11.98 -12.60
CA GLY A 197 -3.88 -13.03 -11.60
C GLY A 197 -4.93 -12.96 -10.48
N ILE A 198 -5.51 -11.78 -10.22
CA ILE A 198 -6.62 -11.58 -9.29
C ILE A 198 -7.96 -11.30 -10.00
N GLY A 199 -8.02 -11.51 -11.33
CA GLY A 199 -9.24 -11.36 -12.13
C GLY A 199 -9.70 -9.92 -12.31
N ILE A 200 -8.77 -8.96 -12.37
CA ILE A 200 -9.07 -7.55 -12.68
C ILE A 200 -8.30 -7.06 -13.91
N THR A 201 -8.78 -5.97 -14.50
CA THR A 201 -8.13 -5.31 -15.63
C THR A 201 -7.03 -4.37 -15.16
N TYR A 202 -6.15 -4.01 -16.10
CA TYR A 202 -5.14 -2.98 -15.88
C TYR A 202 -5.76 -1.63 -15.48
N ASP A 203 -6.83 -1.21 -16.16
CA ASP A 203 -7.54 0.04 -15.83
C ASP A 203 -8.11 0.02 -14.41
N LEU A 204 -8.65 -1.12 -13.95
CA LEU A 204 -9.22 -1.21 -12.61
C LEU A 204 -8.15 -1.16 -11.52
N VAL A 205 -6.97 -1.77 -11.75
CA VAL A 205 -5.85 -1.64 -10.80
C VAL A 205 -5.28 -0.22 -10.80
N ARG A 206 -5.29 0.46 -11.95
CA ARG A 206 -4.87 1.86 -12.08
C ARG A 206 -5.80 2.78 -11.28
N ASP A 207 -7.11 2.57 -11.38
CA ASP A 207 -8.08 3.27 -10.54
C ASP A 207 -7.87 2.97 -9.05
N ALA A 208 -7.60 1.72 -8.69
CA ALA A 208 -7.31 1.35 -7.30
C ALA A 208 -6.04 2.01 -6.75
N LEU A 209 -5.00 2.18 -7.57
CA LEU A 209 -3.79 2.94 -7.21
C LEU A 209 -4.12 4.42 -6.96
N LEU A 210 -4.92 5.05 -7.84
CA LEU A 210 -5.23 6.47 -7.75
C LEU A 210 -6.18 6.78 -6.59
N TYR A 211 -7.22 5.96 -6.41
CA TYR A 211 -8.32 6.25 -5.50
C TYR A 211 -8.26 5.45 -4.20
N GLY A 212 -7.33 4.50 -4.07
CA GLY A 212 -7.14 3.69 -2.87
C GLY A 212 -6.93 4.53 -1.61
N ARG A 213 -6.29 5.69 -1.74
CA ARG A 213 -6.07 6.62 -0.61
C ARG A 213 -7.36 7.19 -0.01
N GLU A 214 -8.48 7.13 -0.71
CA GLU A 214 -9.70 7.82 -0.29
C GLU A 214 -10.52 7.01 0.72
N VAL A 215 -10.40 5.68 0.72
CA VAL A 215 -11.33 4.79 1.45
C VAL A 215 -11.08 4.68 2.96
N ARG A 216 -9.98 5.23 3.47
CA ARG A 216 -9.61 5.16 4.90
C ARG A 216 -8.82 6.38 5.31
N GLY A 217 -9.14 6.98 6.45
CA GLY A 217 -8.47 8.15 7.04
C GLY A 217 -7.09 7.90 7.64
N ARG A 218 -6.24 7.10 6.98
CA ARG A 218 -4.85 6.80 7.38
C ARG A 218 -3.87 7.30 6.31
N TRP A 219 -2.81 7.99 6.71
CA TRP A 219 -1.74 8.40 5.80
C TRP A 219 -0.89 7.19 5.35
N THR A 220 -0.64 7.08 4.06
CA THR A 220 0.16 5.99 3.46
C THR A 220 1.07 6.51 2.34
N VAL A 221 1.83 5.61 1.71
CA VAL A 221 2.63 5.90 0.53
C VAL A 221 1.77 6.41 -0.63
N LEU A 222 0.50 6.02 -0.71
CA LEU A 222 -0.44 6.59 -1.68
C LEU A 222 -0.60 8.09 -1.47
N ASP A 223 -0.83 8.54 -0.23
CA ASP A 223 -0.93 9.96 0.10
C ASP A 223 0.40 10.69 -0.10
N THR A 224 1.51 10.05 0.30
CA THR A 224 2.87 10.60 0.13
C THR A 224 3.18 10.81 -1.36
N ALA A 225 2.80 9.88 -2.23
CA ALA A 225 3.01 10.00 -3.66
C ALA A 225 2.23 11.16 -4.31
N TYR A 226 1.01 11.44 -3.82
CA TYR A 226 0.29 12.67 -4.20
C TYR A 226 0.96 13.92 -3.59
N LEU A 227 1.42 13.84 -2.34
CA LEU A 227 2.09 14.94 -1.66
C LEU A 227 3.36 15.40 -2.38
N VAL A 228 4.17 14.47 -2.89
CA VAL A 228 5.44 14.79 -3.56
C VAL A 228 5.31 14.98 -5.09
N GLY A 229 4.11 14.80 -5.64
CA GLY A 229 3.83 15.03 -7.05
C GLY A 229 4.09 13.85 -7.99
N LEU A 230 4.31 12.64 -7.45
CA LEU A 230 4.45 11.42 -8.25
C LEU A 230 3.11 10.97 -8.86
N LEU A 231 2.04 11.03 -8.06
CA LEU A 231 0.68 10.77 -8.53
C LEU A 231 -0.09 12.09 -8.72
N PRO A 232 -1.06 12.13 -9.66
CA PRO A 232 -1.57 11.03 -10.48
C PRO A 232 -0.81 10.79 -11.80
N SER A 233 0.07 11.71 -12.21
CA SER A 233 0.64 11.76 -13.57
C SER A 233 1.54 10.57 -13.93
N ARG A 234 2.20 9.94 -12.94
CA ARG A 234 3.11 8.80 -13.15
C ARG A 234 2.49 7.45 -12.81
N ALA A 235 1.16 7.34 -12.74
CA ALA A 235 0.49 6.10 -12.38
C ALA A 235 0.92 4.91 -13.27
N ASP A 236 1.06 5.10 -14.57
CA ASP A 236 1.47 4.01 -15.48
C ASP A 236 2.93 3.58 -15.25
N GLU A 237 3.81 4.52 -14.88
CA GLU A 237 5.18 4.19 -14.50
C GLU A 237 5.23 3.36 -13.20
N VAL A 238 4.37 3.70 -12.23
CA VAL A 238 4.25 2.91 -10.99
C VAL A 238 3.84 1.48 -11.31
N LEU A 239 2.83 1.28 -12.16
CA LEU A 239 2.36 -0.05 -12.54
C LEU A 239 3.38 -0.80 -13.41
N GLU A 240 4.11 -0.11 -14.29
CA GLU A 240 5.23 -0.71 -15.05
C GLU A 240 6.35 -1.20 -14.13
N ARG A 241 6.69 -0.46 -13.07
CA ARG A 241 7.65 -0.90 -12.05
C ARG A 241 7.09 -2.05 -11.20
N ALA A 242 5.80 -1.98 -10.82
CA ALA A 242 5.16 -3.00 -10.00
C ALA A 242 5.05 -4.36 -10.70
N PHE A 243 4.69 -4.38 -12.00
CA PHE A 243 4.35 -5.61 -12.74
C PHE A 243 5.29 -5.93 -13.91
N GLY A 244 6.16 -5.02 -14.31
CA GLY A 244 6.99 -5.11 -15.51
C GLY A 244 6.27 -4.60 -16.77
N ARG A 245 7.05 -4.08 -17.72
CA ARG A 245 6.57 -3.43 -18.96
C ARG A 245 5.69 -4.29 -19.88
N GLU A 246 5.75 -5.62 -19.76
CA GLU A 246 4.97 -6.52 -20.61
C GLU A 246 3.51 -6.64 -20.15
N VAL A 247 3.23 -6.42 -18.87
CA VAL A 247 1.88 -6.45 -18.31
C VAL A 247 1.14 -5.16 -18.66
N SER A 248 1.81 -4.00 -18.62
CA SER A 248 1.22 -2.69 -18.95
C SER A 248 0.81 -2.49 -20.41
N ARG A 249 1.28 -3.34 -21.35
CA ARG A 249 0.99 -3.24 -22.79
C ARG A 249 -0.12 -4.17 -23.28
N ARG A 250 -0.69 -5.00 -22.40
CA ARG A 250 -1.76 -5.96 -22.74
C ARG A 250 -3.18 -5.46 -22.43
N GLY A 251 -3.29 -4.22 -21.91
CA GLY A 251 -4.55 -3.48 -21.78
C GLY A 251 -4.96 -2.84 -23.09
#